data_AF-A0AA41Y4H2-F1
#
_entry.id   AF-A0AA41Y4H2-F1
#
_cell.length_a   1.000
_cell.length_b   1.000
_cell.length_c   1.000
_cell.angle_alpha   90.00
_cell.angle_beta   90.00
_cell.angle_gamma   90.00
#
_symmetry.space_group_name_H-M   'P 1'
#
loop_
_entity.id
_entity.type
_entity.pdbx_description
1 polymer ?
#
loop_
_entity_poly.entity_id
_entity_poly.type
_entity_poly.pdbx_seq_one_letter_code
_entity_poly.pdbx_strand_id
1 'polypeptide(L)'
;MKNNRSRKESMRPHLPDKEKRNEMLIIRITREEKIRLKSLTKRGKFACMSDYIRSRVFKQSDRKVISLDEEANILFKSLDYELNKIGVNLNQLSKRMNSFSGYRVDDNDRQLLKQAFEMMRQCLILLQKYLR
;
A
#
# COMPACT_ATOMS: atom_id res chain seq x y z
N MET A 1 42.95 -41.47 -21.07
CA MET A 1 41.83 -41.21 -20.13
C MET A 1 41.10 -39.94 -20.56
N LYS A 2 39.88 -40.05 -21.12
CA LYS A 2 39.11 -38.90 -21.61
C LYS A 2 38.27 -38.34 -20.45
N ASN A 3 38.50 -37.07 -20.11
CA ASN A 3 37.91 -36.41 -18.95
C ASN A 3 36.48 -35.94 -19.29
N ASN A 4 35.49 -36.67 -18.79
CA ASN A 4 34.07 -36.45 -19.09
C ASN A 4 33.49 -35.42 -18.10
N ARG A 5 33.60 -34.12 -18.38
CA ARG A 5 32.92 -33.08 -17.59
C ARG A 5 31.52 -32.87 -18.14
N SER A 6 30.53 -33.39 -17.41
CA SER A 6 29.10 -33.18 -17.67
C SER A 6 28.79 -31.69 -17.83
N ARG A 7 28.26 -31.29 -18.99
CA ARG A 7 27.71 -29.95 -19.19
C ARG A 7 26.54 -29.78 -18.22
N LYS A 8 26.71 -28.96 -17.17
CA LYS A 8 25.59 -28.49 -16.36
C LYS A 8 24.67 -27.68 -17.27
N GLU A 9 23.49 -28.24 -17.57
CA GLU A 9 22.41 -27.51 -18.23
C GLU A 9 22.13 -26.24 -17.43
N SER A 10 22.27 -25.10 -18.12
CA SER A 10 22.00 -23.81 -17.52
C SER A 10 20.49 -23.71 -17.22
N MET A 11 20.12 -23.38 -15.98
CA MET A 11 18.74 -23.09 -15.52
C MET A 11 18.12 -21.84 -16.19
N ARG A 12 18.57 -21.47 -17.40
CA ARG A 12 18.06 -20.32 -18.12
C ARG A 12 16.95 -20.81 -19.07
N PRO A 13 15.71 -20.34 -18.91
CA PRO A 13 14.64 -20.65 -19.85
C PRO A 13 15.06 -20.33 -21.28
N HIS A 14 14.75 -21.23 -22.23
CA HIS A 14 15.03 -21.01 -23.64
C HIS A 14 13.97 -20.06 -24.20
N LEU A 15 14.32 -18.78 -24.41
CA LEU A 15 13.42 -17.82 -25.04
C LEU A 15 13.54 -17.91 -26.57
N PRO A 16 12.44 -17.67 -27.32
CA PRO A 16 12.46 -17.55 -28.78
C PRO A 16 13.46 -16.48 -29.24
N ASP A 17 14.05 -16.63 -30.44
CA ASP A 17 15.08 -15.71 -30.95
C ASP A 17 14.64 -14.24 -30.97
N LYS A 18 13.36 -13.98 -31.22
CA LYS A 18 12.75 -12.65 -31.23
C LYS A 18 12.71 -11.97 -29.86
N GLU A 19 12.81 -12.73 -28.77
CA GLU A 19 12.83 -12.23 -27.39
C GLU A 19 14.23 -12.24 -26.77
N LYS A 20 15.25 -12.69 -27.54
CA LYS A 20 16.64 -12.67 -27.07
C LYS A 20 17.11 -11.23 -26.96
N ARG A 21 17.48 -10.86 -25.74
CA ARG A 21 18.03 -9.55 -25.40
C ARG A 21 19.52 -9.55 -25.70
N ASN A 22 19.89 -9.07 -26.89
CA ASN A 22 21.25 -9.12 -27.43
C ASN A 22 22.09 -7.89 -27.07
N GLU A 23 21.47 -6.77 -26.72
CA GLU A 23 22.15 -5.55 -26.28
C GLU A 23 22.65 -5.64 -24.83
N MET A 24 23.87 -5.17 -24.58
CA MET A 24 24.53 -5.23 -23.26
C MET A 24 24.57 -3.86 -22.57
N LEU A 25 24.14 -3.82 -21.31
CA LEU A 25 24.27 -2.66 -20.44
C LEU A 25 25.30 -2.96 -19.33
N ILE A 26 26.39 -2.19 -19.29
CA ILE A 26 27.43 -2.28 -18.26
C ILE A 26 27.24 -1.13 -17.27
N ILE A 27 27.08 -1.46 -15.99
CA ILE A 27 26.94 -0.49 -14.90
C ILE A 27 28.08 -0.70 -13.91
N ARG A 28 28.82 0.36 -13.59
CA ARG A 28 29.81 0.35 -12.51
C ARG A 28 29.09 0.61 -11.19
N ILE A 29 29.30 -0.28 -10.23
CA ILE A 29 28.72 -0.21 -8.88
C ILE A 29 29.79 -0.54 -7.85
N THR A 30 29.62 -0.02 -6.65
CA THR A 30 30.42 -0.36 -5.48
C THR A 30 30.17 -1.81 -5.03
N ARG A 31 31.07 -2.32 -4.18
CA ARG A 31 30.95 -3.67 -3.61
C ARG A 31 29.67 -3.81 -2.77
N GLU A 32 29.31 -2.78 -2.01
CA GLU A 32 28.14 -2.77 -1.14
C GLU A 32 26.84 -2.81 -1.94
N GLU A 33 26.75 -2.01 -3.01
CA GLU A 33 25.62 -2.03 -3.93
C GLU A 33 25.45 -3.41 -4.58
N LYS A 34 26.56 -4.06 -4.95
CA LYS A 34 26.52 -5.43 -5.50
C LYS A 34 25.98 -6.44 -4.51
N ILE A 35 26.37 -6.34 -3.23
CA ILE A 35 25.85 -7.21 -2.16
C ILE A 35 24.36 -6.95 -1.95
N ARG A 36 23.96 -5.68 -1.91
CA ARG A 36 22.55 -5.27 -1.77
C ARG A 36 21.70 -5.75 -2.94
N LEU A 37 22.18 -5.66 -4.18
CA LEU A 37 21.49 -6.19 -5.35
C LEU A 37 21.29 -7.70 -5.28
N LYS A 38 22.30 -8.46 -4.83
CA LYS A 38 22.17 -9.92 -4.62
C LYS A 38 21.10 -10.24 -3.58
N SER A 39 21.06 -9.52 -2.47
CA SER A 39 20.06 -9.76 -1.42
C SER A 39 18.64 -9.40 -1.89
N LEU A 40 18.49 -8.33 -2.64
CA LEU A 40 17.20 -7.91 -3.22
C LEU A 40 16.70 -8.90 -4.28
N THR A 41 17.60 -9.42 -5.13
CA THR A 41 17.27 -10.45 -6.12
C THR A 41 16.68 -11.69 -5.45
N LYS A 42 17.34 -12.19 -4.39
CA LYS A 42 16.88 -13.36 -3.63
C LYS A 42 15.54 -13.10 -2.93
N ARG A 43 15.40 -11.95 -2.26
CA ARG A 43 14.15 -11.58 -1.55
C ARG A 43 12.97 -11.43 -2.49
N GLY A 44 13.19 -10.86 -3.67
CA GLY A 44 12.15 -10.67 -4.69
C GLY A 44 11.77 -11.95 -5.45
N LYS A 45 12.35 -13.12 -5.12
CA LYS A 45 12.12 -14.40 -5.80
C LYS A 45 12.41 -14.35 -7.31
N PHE A 46 13.40 -13.54 -7.72
CA PHE A 46 13.84 -13.49 -9.11
C PHE A 46 14.87 -14.58 -9.40
N ALA A 47 14.76 -15.22 -10.58
CA ALA A 47 15.68 -16.27 -11.00
C ALA A 47 17.12 -15.76 -11.14
N CYS A 48 17.30 -14.52 -11.63
CA CYS A 48 18.60 -13.89 -11.70
C CYS A 48 18.56 -12.37 -11.46
N MET A 49 19.74 -11.78 -11.23
CA MET A 49 19.87 -10.35 -10.97
C MET A 49 19.42 -9.50 -12.16
N SER A 50 19.63 -9.97 -13.39
CA SER A 50 19.19 -9.27 -14.58
C SER A 50 17.66 -9.18 -14.64
N ASP A 51 16.95 -10.20 -14.18
CA ASP A 51 15.48 -10.18 -14.12
C ASP A 51 14.99 -9.22 -13.04
N TYR A 52 15.65 -9.22 -11.88
CA TYR A 52 15.40 -8.24 -10.83
C TYR A 52 15.56 -6.80 -11.34
N ILE A 53 16.71 -6.48 -11.97
CA ILE A 53 16.97 -5.13 -12.49
C ILE A 53 15.93 -4.74 -13.54
N ARG A 54 15.61 -5.63 -14.49
CA ARG A 54 14.60 -5.36 -15.50
C ARG A 54 13.22 -5.12 -14.90
N SER A 55 12.85 -5.89 -13.88
CA SER A 55 11.58 -5.71 -13.16
C SER A 55 11.48 -4.38 -12.41
N ARG A 56 12.61 -3.70 -12.17
CA ARG A 56 12.63 -2.38 -11.52
C ARG A 56 12.72 -1.23 -12.51
N VAL A 57 13.47 -1.42 -13.60
CA VAL A 57 13.72 -0.38 -14.60
C VAL A 57 12.63 -0.34 -15.68
N PHE A 58 12.20 -1.51 -16.17
CA PHE A 58 11.30 -1.60 -17.33
C PHE A 58 9.90 -2.07 -16.98
N LYS A 59 9.67 -2.60 -15.77
CA LYS A 59 8.31 -2.78 -15.29
C LYS A 59 7.79 -1.39 -15.00
N GLN A 60 7.05 -0.82 -15.96
CA GLN A 60 6.10 0.23 -15.66
C GLN A 60 5.27 -0.32 -14.52
N SER A 61 5.49 0.23 -13.33
CA SER A 61 4.53 0.01 -12.29
C SER A 61 3.24 0.57 -12.86
N ASP A 62 2.15 -0.19 -12.81
CA ASP A 62 0.79 0.36 -12.81
C ASP A 62 0.60 1.20 -11.55
N ARG A 63 1.59 2.04 -11.21
CA ARG A 63 1.47 3.09 -10.25
C ARG A 63 0.53 4.03 -10.95
N LYS A 64 -0.77 3.84 -10.69
CA LYS A 64 -1.78 4.88 -10.83
C LYS A 64 -1.19 6.08 -10.12
N VAL A 65 -0.52 6.94 -10.86
CA VAL A 65 -0.22 8.28 -10.40
C VAL A 65 -1.58 8.93 -10.41
N ILE A 66 -2.27 8.84 -9.26
CA ILE A 66 -3.45 9.63 -9.01
C ILE A 66 -2.91 11.04 -8.90
N SER A 67 -2.83 11.75 -10.02
CA SER A 67 -2.67 13.20 -10.00
C SER A 67 -4.00 13.74 -9.49
N LEU A 68 -4.06 14.01 -8.19
CA LEU A 68 -5.14 14.79 -7.63
C LEU A 68 -5.02 16.19 -8.26
N ASP A 69 -6.07 16.63 -8.93
CA ASP A 69 -6.16 18.03 -9.33
C ASP A 69 -6.14 18.92 -8.08
N GLU A 70 -5.85 20.20 -8.29
CA GLU A 70 -5.67 21.16 -7.20
C GLU A 70 -6.97 21.32 -6.38
N GLU A 71 -8.13 21.19 -7.03
CA GLU A 71 -9.45 21.25 -6.41
C GLU A 71 -9.70 20.06 -5.47
N ALA A 72 -9.36 18.85 -5.88
CA ALA A 72 -9.47 17.64 -5.09
C ALA A 72 -8.54 17.71 -3.87
N ASN A 73 -7.34 18.26 -4.01
CA ASN A 73 -6.43 18.47 -2.89
C ASN A 73 -6.98 19.48 -1.88
N ILE A 74 -7.63 20.56 -2.34
CA ILE A 74 -8.32 21.52 -1.48
C ILE A 74 -9.50 20.85 -0.75
N LEU A 75 -10.30 20.04 -1.47
CA LEU A 75 -11.41 19.29 -0.89
C LEU A 75 -10.96 18.27 0.15
N PHE A 76 -9.87 17.56 -0.09
CA PHE A 76 -9.33 16.61 0.90
C PHE A 76 -8.80 17.32 2.14
N LYS A 77 -8.17 18.48 1.99
CA LYS A 77 -7.73 19.29 3.15
C LYS A 77 -8.90 19.83 3.96
N SER A 78 -9.98 20.28 3.31
CA SER A 78 -11.17 20.74 4.03
C SER A 78 -11.86 19.57 4.75
N LEU A 79 -11.92 18.39 4.12
CA LEU A 79 -12.44 17.18 4.75
C LEU A 79 -11.61 16.77 5.98
N ASP A 80 -10.28 16.76 5.88
CA ASP A 80 -9.39 16.40 6.98
C ASP A 80 -9.52 17.39 8.15
N TYR A 81 -9.70 18.67 7.85
CA TYR A 81 -9.96 19.71 8.84
C TYR A 81 -11.29 19.49 9.59
N GLU A 82 -12.37 19.18 8.87
CA GLU A 82 -13.67 18.88 9.49
C GLU A 82 -13.64 17.57 10.30
N LEU A 83 -12.93 16.54 9.80
CA LEU A 83 -12.71 15.31 10.57
C LEU A 83 -11.96 15.57 11.87
N ASN A 84 -10.93 16.42 11.84
CA ASN A 84 -10.19 16.79 13.05
C ASN A 84 -11.09 17.52 14.05
N LYS A 85 -11.97 18.44 13.61
CA LYS A 85 -12.95 19.08 14.49
C LYS A 85 -13.90 18.08 15.15
N ILE A 86 -14.42 17.11 14.38
CA ILE A 86 -15.27 16.04 14.91
C ILE A 86 -14.50 15.25 15.98
N GLY A 87 -13.25 14.87 15.70
CA GLY A 87 -12.39 14.17 16.65
C GLY A 87 -12.15 14.95 17.94
N VAL A 88 -11.88 16.27 17.83
CA VAL A 88 -11.71 17.16 18.99
C VAL A 88 -12.99 17.24 19.82
N ASN A 89 -14.15 17.40 19.20
CA ASN A 89 -15.44 17.45 19.91
C ASN A 89 -15.74 16.14 20.63
N LEU A 90 -15.46 15.00 19.98
CA LEU A 90 -15.66 13.67 20.56
C LEU A 90 -14.71 13.42 21.75
N ASN A 91 -13.47 13.91 21.65
CA ASN A 91 -12.51 13.87 22.76
C ASN A 91 -12.97 14.76 23.93
N GLN A 92 -13.53 15.93 23.65
CA GLN A 92 -14.09 16.80 24.68
C GLN A 92 -15.29 16.16 25.38
N LEU A 93 -16.20 15.54 24.62
CA LEU A 93 -17.31 14.77 25.18
C LEU A 93 -16.81 13.63 26.07
N SER A 94 -15.83 12.86 25.59
CA SER A 94 -15.22 11.76 26.36
C SER A 94 -14.59 12.26 27.66
N LYS A 95 -13.85 13.36 27.62
CA LYS A 95 -13.27 13.98 28.82
C LYS A 95 -14.36 14.46 29.79
N ARG A 96 -15.43 15.09 29.29
CA ARG A 96 -16.57 15.51 30.12
C ARG A 96 -17.25 14.32 30.78
N MET A 97 -17.53 13.26 30.03
CA MET A 97 -18.09 12.00 30.56
C MET A 97 -17.19 11.37 31.62
N ASN A 98 -15.87 11.36 31.40
CA ASN A 98 -14.91 10.81 32.36
C ASN A 98 -14.74 11.70 33.61
N SER A 99 -14.95 13.02 33.49
CA SER A 99 -14.87 13.98 34.60
C SER A 99 -16.17 14.07 35.43
N PHE A 100 -17.28 13.52 34.93
CA PHE A 100 -18.56 13.53 35.62
C PHE A 100 -18.58 12.46 36.71
N SER A 101 -18.20 12.82 37.92
CA SER A 101 -18.16 11.91 39.08
C SER A 101 -19.54 11.49 39.62
N GLY A 102 -20.63 12.04 39.09
CA GLY A 102 -22.01 11.81 39.57
C GLY A 102 -22.95 11.03 38.63
N TYR A 103 -22.59 10.80 37.37
CA TYR A 103 -23.42 10.03 36.43
C TYR A 103 -22.55 8.94 35.79
N ARG A 104 -22.66 7.72 36.33
CA ARG A 104 -22.06 6.53 35.70
C ARG A 104 -22.90 6.22 34.48
N VAL A 105 -22.39 6.56 33.30
CA VAL A 105 -22.91 6.10 32.01
C VAL A 105 -23.03 4.59 32.07
N ASP A 106 -24.26 4.13 32.26
CA ASP A 106 -24.53 2.72 32.51
C ASP A 106 -24.58 1.96 31.17
N ASP A 107 -24.78 0.66 31.24
CA ASP A 107 -24.84 -0.16 30.03
C ASP A 107 -26.04 0.18 29.14
N ASN A 108 -27.14 0.73 29.70
CA ASN A 108 -28.30 1.18 28.92
C ASN A 108 -27.97 2.43 28.12
N ASP A 109 -27.28 3.42 28.72
CA ASP A 109 -26.85 4.63 28.01
C ASP A 109 -25.92 4.29 26.83
N ARG A 110 -24.99 3.36 27.06
CA ARG A 110 -24.09 2.85 26.01
C ARG A 110 -24.86 2.14 24.90
N GLN A 111 -25.87 1.37 25.25
CA GLN A 111 -26.71 0.65 24.30
C GLN A 111 -27.58 1.61 23.48
N LEU A 112 -28.12 2.65 24.11
CA LEU A 112 -28.90 3.69 23.45
C LEU A 112 -28.04 4.48 22.45
N LEU A 113 -26.81 4.85 22.84
CA LEU A 113 -25.86 5.52 21.96
C LEU A 113 -25.46 4.65 20.76
N LYS A 114 -25.24 3.34 20.98
CA LYS A 114 -24.98 2.39 19.88
C LYS A 114 -26.15 2.29 18.91
N GLN A 115 -27.37 2.25 19.43
CA GLN A 115 -28.58 2.21 18.60
C GLN A 115 -28.73 3.49 17.77
N ALA A 116 -28.54 4.66 18.38
CA ALA A 116 -28.57 5.93 17.68
C ALA A 116 -27.50 6.01 16.58
N PHE A 117 -26.29 5.50 16.85
CA PHE A 117 -25.23 5.43 15.85
C PHE A 117 -25.59 4.53 14.67
N GLU A 118 -26.14 3.34 14.91
CA GLU A 118 -26.55 2.44 13.82
C GLU A 118 -27.69 3.03 12.99
N MET A 119 -28.64 3.72 13.61
CA MET A 119 -29.70 4.43 12.88
C MET A 119 -29.13 5.54 11.98
N MET A 120 -28.19 6.35 12.48
CA MET A 120 -27.53 7.37 11.66
C MET A 120 -26.75 6.74 10.50
N ARG A 121 -26.09 5.59 10.73
CA ARG A 121 -25.38 4.84 9.69
C ARG A 121 -26.34 4.34 8.60
N GLN A 122 -27.50 3.81 9.00
CA GLN A 122 -28.53 3.36 8.05
C GLN A 122 -29.09 4.52 7.22
N CYS A 123 -29.34 5.67 7.83
CA CYS A 123 -29.75 6.88 7.10
C CYS A 123 -28.69 7.31 6.08
N LEU A 124 -27.41 7.28 6.44
CA LEU A 124 -26.32 7.61 5.52
C LEU A 124 -26.24 6.63 4.34
N ILE A 125 -26.35 5.32 4.60
CA ILE A 125 -26.37 4.29 3.54
C ILE A 125 -27.57 4.49 2.61
N LEU A 126 -28.73 4.83 3.16
CA LEU A 126 -29.94 5.12 2.38
C LEU A 126 -29.71 6.35 1.48
N LEU A 127 -29.22 7.45 2.03
CA LEU A 127 -28.92 8.67 1.26
C LEU A 127 -27.90 8.42 0.15
N GLN A 128 -26.84 7.66 0.44
CA GLN A 128 -25.84 7.26 -0.56
C GLN A 128 -26.42 6.40 -1.70
N LYS A 129 -27.47 5.62 -1.42
CA LYS A 129 -28.18 4.83 -2.45
C LYS A 129 -29.02 5.70 -3.38
N TYR A 130 -29.62 6.78 -2.87
CA TYR A 130 -30.50 7.67 -3.65
C TYR A 130 -29.76 8.83 -4.35
N LEU A 131 -28.50 9.11 -3.96
CA LEU A 131 -27.65 10.13 -4.57
C LEU A 131 -26.68 9.57 -5.64
N ARG A 132 -26.93 8.35 -6.12
CA ARG A 132 -26.26 7.76 -7.29
C ARG A 132 -27.10 7.88 -8.54
#